data_AF-A0A329R8D4-F1
#
_entry.id   AF-A0A329R8D4-F1
#
_cell.length_a   1.000
_cell.length_b   1.000
_cell.length_c   1.000
_cell.angle_alpha   90.00
_cell.angle_beta   90.00
_cell.angle_gamma   90.00
#
_symmetry.space_group_name_H-M   'P 1'
#
loop_
_entity.id
_entity.type
_entity.pdbx_description
1 polymer ?
#
loop_
_entity_poly.entity_id
_entity_poly.type
_entity_poly.pdbx_seq_one_letter_code
_entity_poly.pdbx_strand_id
1 'polypeptide(L)'
;MFYYFLPKVMWANIAEESNRYRESVIASVATQQQHRQQRWQATHPNSHVQSLADIKAVLRKAKPFQPHEVVHDIGLLIARVLCPQRRSLGGHWSSSECSAIPRGTFGKYMSRKRFDD
;
A
#
# COMPACT_ATOMS: atom_id res chain seq x y z
N MET A 1 7.59 7.12 -24.88
CA MET A 1 8.80 6.48 -24.30
C MET A 1 8.45 5.31 -23.38
N PHE A 2 7.71 5.50 -22.28
CA PHE A 2 7.48 4.42 -21.29
C PHE A 2 6.82 3.14 -21.84
N TYR A 3 5.79 3.26 -22.68
CA TYR A 3 5.12 2.08 -23.27
C TYR A 3 5.98 1.28 -24.27
N TYR A 4 7.10 1.84 -24.73
CA TYR A 4 8.06 1.12 -25.54
C TYR A 4 8.83 0.09 -24.70
N PHE A 5 9.20 0.46 -23.47
CA PHE A 5 9.92 -0.42 -22.54
C PHE A 5 9.00 -1.27 -21.66
N LEU A 6 7.77 -0.80 -21.42
CA LEU A 6 6.81 -1.43 -20.54
C LEU A 6 5.47 -1.59 -21.31
N PRO A 7 5.33 -2.68 -22.09
CA PRO A 7 4.16 -2.91 -22.92
C PRO A 7 2.92 -3.24 -22.09
N LYS A 8 1.72 -3.07 -22.67
CA LYS A 8 0.45 -3.29 -21.97
C LYS A 8 0.32 -4.67 -21.32
N VAL A 9 0.81 -5.69 -22.01
CA VAL A 9 0.80 -7.09 -21.53
C VAL A 9 1.65 -7.23 -20.26
N MET A 10 2.78 -6.53 -20.16
CA MET A 10 3.62 -6.58 -18.96
C MET A 10 2.88 -6.04 -17.73
N TRP A 11 2.11 -4.95 -17.87
CA TRP A 11 1.30 -4.42 -16.77
C TRP A 11 0.22 -5.40 -16.28
N ALA A 12 -0.42 -6.10 -17.23
CA ALA A 12 -1.40 -7.12 -16.89
C ALA A 12 -0.76 -8.28 -16.12
N ASN A 13 0.38 -8.77 -16.58
CA ASN A 13 1.11 -9.86 -15.94
C ASN A 13 1.61 -9.45 -14.55
N ILE A 14 2.15 -8.24 -14.38
CA ILE A 14 2.56 -7.73 -13.07
C ILE A 14 1.36 -7.70 -12.12
N ALA A 15 0.20 -7.20 -12.57
CA ALA A 15 -0.98 -7.16 -11.72
C ALA A 15 -1.47 -8.56 -11.33
N GLU A 16 -1.46 -9.52 -12.26
CA GLU A 16 -1.80 -10.92 -11.98
C GLU A 16 -0.85 -11.54 -10.95
N GLU A 17 0.47 -11.45 -11.17
CA GLU A 17 1.46 -12.04 -10.28
C GLU A 17 1.49 -11.34 -8.91
N SER A 18 1.29 -10.02 -8.85
CA SER A 18 1.14 -9.28 -7.59
C SER A 18 -0.08 -9.77 -6.80
N ASN A 19 -1.22 -10.01 -7.46
CA ASN A 19 -2.41 -10.57 -6.80
C ASN A 19 -2.17 -12.00 -6.31
N ARG A 20 -1.54 -12.85 -7.13
CA ARG A 20 -1.18 -14.23 -6.76
C ARG A 20 -0.23 -14.26 -5.56
N TYR A 21 0.79 -13.41 -5.59
CA TYR A 21 1.71 -13.23 -4.46
C TYR A 21 0.96 -12.78 -3.22
N ARG A 22 0.08 -11.77 -3.32
CA ARG A 22 -0.74 -11.28 -2.21
C ARG A 22 -1.52 -12.40 -1.55
N GLU A 23 -2.18 -13.25 -2.32
CA GLU A 23 -2.93 -14.40 -1.82
C GLU A 23 -2.05 -15.41 -1.08
N SER A 24 -0.87 -15.70 -1.63
CA SER A 24 0.10 -16.63 -1.04
C SER A 24 0.61 -16.18 0.34
N VAL A 25 0.75 -14.86 0.55
CA VAL A 25 1.30 -14.31 1.80
C VAL A 25 0.24 -13.98 2.84
N ILE A 26 -1.06 -14.13 2.55
CA ILE A 26 -2.14 -13.80 3.51
C ILE A 26 -1.93 -14.54 4.84
N ALA A 27 -1.49 -15.80 4.80
CA ALA A 27 -1.30 -16.58 6.01
C ALA A 27 -0.18 -16.03 6.90
N SER A 28 0.98 -15.70 6.33
CA SER A 28 2.13 -15.17 7.08
C SER A 28 1.85 -13.76 7.59
N VAL A 29 1.24 -12.90 6.77
CA VAL A 29 0.82 -11.54 7.16
C VAL A 29 -0.19 -11.58 8.30
N ALA A 30 -1.18 -12.48 8.25
CA ALA A 30 -2.16 -12.62 9.33
C ALA A 30 -1.51 -13.02 10.66
N THR A 31 -0.57 -13.97 10.64
CA THR A 31 0.19 -14.37 11.82
C THR A 31 1.02 -13.21 12.37
N GLN A 32 1.73 -12.49 11.50
CA GLN A 32 2.53 -11.33 11.92
C GLN A 32 1.66 -10.23 12.52
N GLN A 33 0.50 -9.94 11.93
CA GLN A 33 -0.45 -8.95 12.43
C GLN A 33 -1.01 -9.36 13.79
N GLN A 34 -1.39 -10.63 13.98
CA GLN A 34 -1.87 -11.11 15.27
C GLN A 34 -0.80 -11.02 16.35
N HIS A 35 0.44 -11.41 16.03
CA HIS A 35 1.55 -11.30 16.96
C HIS A 35 1.79 -9.84 17.39
N ARG A 36 1.62 -8.87 16.48
CA ARG A 36 1.71 -7.43 16.83
C ARG A 36 0.59 -7.01 17.78
N GLN A 37 -0.64 -7.50 17.57
CA GLN A 37 -1.78 -7.22 18.46
C GLN A 37 -1.57 -7.81 19.85
N GLN A 38 -1.06 -9.03 19.96
CA GLN A 38 -0.74 -9.65 21.25
C GLN A 38 0.34 -8.88 22.02
N ARG A 39 1.40 -8.44 21.32
CA ARG A 39 2.43 -7.57 21.92
C ARG A 39 1.85 -6.25 22.41
N TRP A 40 0.90 -5.67 21.68
CA TRP A 40 0.21 -4.46 22.09
C TRP A 40 -0.69 -4.69 23.30
N GLN A 41 -1.36 -5.86 23.38
CA GLN A 41 -2.20 -6.21 24.52
C GLN A 41 -1.41 -6.39 25.81
N ALA A 42 -0.18 -6.87 25.72
CA ALA A 42 0.72 -6.97 26.88
C ALA A 42 0.98 -5.60 27.55
N THR A 43 0.95 -4.50 26.79
CA THR A 43 1.07 -3.14 27.33
C THR A 43 -0.29 -2.44 27.54
N HIS A 44 -1.35 -2.92 26.87
CA HIS A 44 -2.70 -2.36 26.93
C HIS A 44 -3.74 -3.47 27.16
N PRO A 45 -4.02 -3.85 28.41
CA PRO A 45 -4.85 -5.02 28.74
C PRO A 45 -6.27 -4.99 28.15
N ASN A 46 -6.83 -3.79 27.99
CA ASN A 46 -8.18 -3.59 27.44
C ASN A 46 -8.24 -3.65 25.90
N SER A 47 -7.11 -3.83 25.22
CA SER A 47 -7.09 -3.92 23.76
C SER A 47 -7.53 -5.30 23.28
N HIS A 48 -8.29 -5.32 22.19
CA HIS A 48 -8.81 -6.55 21.58
C HIS A 48 -7.81 -7.16 20.59
N VAL A 49 -7.58 -8.46 20.70
CA VAL A 49 -6.80 -9.25 19.74
C VAL A 49 -7.75 -10.02 18.84
N GLN A 50 -7.65 -9.78 17.53
CA GLN A 50 -8.46 -10.46 16.53
C GLN A 50 -8.01 -11.93 16.37
N SER A 51 -8.95 -12.80 16.01
CA SER A 51 -8.62 -14.16 15.64
C SER A 51 -7.86 -14.20 14.30
N LEU A 52 -7.06 -15.23 14.06
CA LEU A 52 -6.40 -15.42 12.76
C LEU A 52 -7.40 -15.53 11.61
N ALA A 53 -8.56 -16.15 11.87
CA ALA A 53 -9.61 -16.30 10.87
C ALA A 53 -10.17 -14.94 10.44
N ASP A 54 -10.44 -14.05 11.41
CA ASP A 54 -10.95 -12.71 11.16
C ASP A 54 -9.93 -11.85 10.40
N ILE A 55 -8.66 -11.89 10.82
CA ILE A 55 -7.58 -11.16 10.13
C ILE A 55 -7.46 -11.63 8.69
N LYS A 56 -7.44 -12.95 8.44
CA LYS A 56 -7.41 -13.51 7.08
C LYS A 56 -8.63 -13.10 6.26
N ALA A 57 -9.82 -13.10 6.86
CA ALA A 57 -11.05 -12.69 6.19
C ALA A 57 -11.00 -11.21 5.77
N VAL A 58 -10.48 -10.33 6.63
CA VAL A 58 -10.26 -8.92 6.29
C VAL A 58 -9.24 -8.77 5.17
N LEU A 59 -8.09 -9.46 5.25
CA LEU A 59 -7.05 -9.40 4.21
C LEU A 59 -7.56 -9.88 2.85
N ARG A 60 -8.40 -10.92 2.81
CA ARG A 60 -9.01 -11.43 1.57
C ARG A 60 -10.01 -10.47 0.92
N LYS A 61 -10.65 -9.59 1.69
CA LYS A 61 -11.61 -8.60 1.17
C LYS A 61 -10.95 -7.45 0.41
N ALA A 62 -9.62 -7.29 0.48
CA ALA A 62 -8.95 -6.23 -0.27
C ALA A 62 -9.14 -6.43 -1.78
N LYS A 63 -9.39 -5.32 -2.49
CA LYS A 63 -9.65 -5.34 -3.93
C LYS A 63 -8.43 -5.84 -4.69
N PRO A 64 -8.60 -6.67 -5.73
CA PRO A 64 -7.50 -7.07 -6.60
C PRO A 64 -6.78 -5.85 -7.17
N PHE A 65 -5.46 -5.92 -7.21
CA PHE A 65 -4.60 -4.93 -7.86
C PHE A 65 -4.84 -4.91 -9.36
N GLN A 66 -5.05 -3.74 -9.93
CA GLN A 66 -5.40 -3.55 -11.33
C GLN A 66 -4.18 -3.13 -12.17
N PRO A 67 -4.12 -3.46 -13.47
CA PRO A 67 -2.97 -3.12 -14.31
C PRO A 67 -2.65 -1.61 -14.37
N HIS A 68 -3.66 -0.74 -14.29
CA HIS A 68 -3.45 0.71 -14.29
C HIS A 68 -2.86 1.22 -12.97
N GLU A 69 -3.04 0.50 -11.86
CA GLU A 69 -2.44 0.85 -10.57
C GLU A 69 -0.92 0.69 -10.60
N VAL A 70 -0.38 -0.25 -11.39
CA VAL A 70 1.07 -0.36 -11.65
C VAL A 70 1.64 0.95 -12.20
N VAL A 71 0.91 1.57 -13.14
CA VAL A 71 1.33 2.83 -13.78
C VAL A 71 1.28 3.99 -12.78
N HIS A 72 0.25 4.02 -11.92
CA HIS A 72 0.18 4.98 -10.83
C HIS A 72 1.36 4.81 -9.86
N ASP A 73 1.66 3.61 -9.40
CA ASP A 73 2.75 3.36 -8.45
C ASP A 73 4.11 3.79 -9.02
N ILE A 74 4.39 3.43 -10.27
CA ILE A 74 5.62 3.87 -10.95
C ILE A 74 5.66 5.40 -11.07
N GLY A 75 4.54 6.02 -11.45
CA GLY A 75 4.44 7.48 -11.53
C GLY A 75 4.69 8.16 -10.18
N LEU A 76 4.14 7.62 -9.10
CA LEU A 76 4.34 8.12 -7.74
C LEU A 76 5.78 7.90 -7.24
N LEU A 77 6.40 6.77 -7.58
CA LEU A 77 7.81 6.51 -7.28
C LEU A 77 8.74 7.47 -8.05
N ILE A 78 8.48 7.73 -9.33
CA ILE A 78 9.23 8.73 -10.12
C ILE A 78 9.04 10.12 -9.53
N ALA A 79 7.80 10.51 -9.21
CA ALA A 79 7.51 11.81 -8.60
C ALA A 79 8.23 11.98 -7.26
N ARG A 80 8.35 10.92 -6.45
CA ARG A 80 9.14 10.91 -5.22
C ARG A 80 10.62 11.17 -5.48
N VAL A 81 11.19 10.56 -6.52
CA VAL A 81 12.60 10.76 -6.90
C VAL A 81 12.85 12.19 -7.35
N LEU A 82 11.94 12.75 -8.15
CA LEU A 82 12.05 14.13 -8.67
C LEU A 82 11.80 15.20 -7.61
N CYS A 83 10.87 14.94 -6.68
CA CYS A 83 10.50 15.86 -5.61
C CYS A 83 10.65 15.15 -4.26
N PRO A 84 11.88 15.01 -3.73
CA PRO A 84 12.10 14.28 -2.50
C PRO A 84 11.44 14.97 -1.29
N GLN A 85 10.60 14.23 -0.56
CA GLN A 85 10.00 14.72 0.68
C GLN A 85 10.91 14.43 1.88
N ARG A 86 11.29 15.49 2.61
CA ARG A 86 12.31 15.43 3.69
C ARG A 86 11.96 14.53 4.88
N ARG A 87 10.69 14.24 5.11
CA ARG A 87 10.23 13.44 6.27
C ARG A 87 10.08 11.96 5.91
N SER A 88 9.14 11.65 5.03
CA SER A 88 8.83 10.29 4.60
C SER A 88 7.98 10.31 3.33
N LEU A 89 7.92 9.16 2.65
CA LEU A 89 7.05 8.95 1.50
C LEU A 89 5.59 9.31 1.81
N GLY A 90 5.10 8.93 2.99
CA GLY A 90 3.74 9.24 3.44
C GLY A 90 3.43 10.75 3.50
N GLY A 91 4.45 11.60 3.61
CA GLY A 91 4.29 13.06 3.58
C GLY A 91 3.69 13.60 2.27
N HIS A 92 3.80 12.87 1.16
CA HIS A 92 3.19 13.26 -0.12
C HIS A 92 1.65 13.15 -0.13
N TRP A 93 1.07 12.42 0.82
CA TRP A 93 -0.38 12.32 1.03
C TRP A 93 -0.89 13.26 2.13
N SER A 94 -0.01 14.06 2.74
CA SER A 94 -0.40 15.02 3.78
C SER A 94 -1.30 16.10 3.21
N SER A 95 -2.46 16.29 3.82
CA SER A 95 -3.37 17.41 3.54
C SER A 95 -2.98 18.70 4.26
N SER A 96 -2.02 18.63 5.20
CA SER A 96 -1.46 19.79 5.88
C SER A 96 -0.55 20.58 4.95
N GLU A 97 -0.86 21.86 4.76
CA GLU A 97 0.01 22.81 4.06
C GLU A 97 1.24 23.10 4.91
N CYS A 98 2.42 22.86 4.35
CA CYS A 98 3.67 23.46 4.85
C CYS A 98 4.02 24.60 3.90
N SER A 99 3.48 25.79 4.18
CA SER A 99 3.77 27.05 3.49
C SER A 99 3.77 26.92 1.95
N ALA A 100 4.92 27.02 1.27
CA ALA A 100 5.04 27.05 -0.19
C ALA A 100 4.77 25.71 -0.90
N ILE A 101 4.44 24.63 -0.18
CA ILE A 101 4.20 23.30 -0.75
C ILE A 101 2.68 23.04 -0.83
N PRO A 102 2.11 22.84 -2.04
CA PRO A 102 0.69 22.55 -2.19
C PRO A 102 0.27 21.25 -1.50
N ARG A 103 -1.00 21.19 -1.05
CA ARG A 103 -1.59 20.02 -0.36
C ARG A 103 -1.42 18.74 -1.17
N GLY A 104 -1.22 17.63 -0.45
CA GLY A 104 -0.82 16.30 -0.96
C GLY A 104 -1.32 15.94 -2.35
N THR A 105 -0.39 15.92 -3.30
CA THR A 105 -0.67 15.64 -4.72
C THR A 105 -0.94 14.16 -4.96
N PHE A 106 -0.34 13.26 -4.16
CA PHE A 106 -0.41 11.82 -4.40
C PHE A 106 -1.82 11.27 -4.17
N GLY A 107 -2.56 11.85 -3.22
CA GLY A 107 -3.94 11.46 -2.92
C GLY A 107 -4.92 11.63 -4.08
N LYS A 108 -4.56 12.42 -5.11
CA LYS A 108 -5.36 12.57 -6.34
C LYS A 108 -5.28 11.34 -7.26
N TYR A 109 -4.22 10.55 -7.14
CA TYR A 109 -3.95 9.40 -8.02
C TYR A 109 -4.18 8.07 -7.30
N MET A 110 -3.74 7.97 -6.05
CA MET A 110 -3.95 6.78 -5.23
C MET A 110 -4.00 7.15 -3.75
N SER A 111 -4.85 6.51 -2.96
CA SER A 111 -4.84 6.71 -1.50
C SER A 111 -3.57 6.11 -0.88
N ARG A 112 -3.07 6.70 0.21
CA ARG A 112 -1.90 6.16 0.91
C ARG A 112 -2.10 4.70 1.32
N LYS A 113 -3.28 4.38 1.87
CA LYS A 113 -3.60 3.02 2.30
C LYS A 113 -3.46 2.04 1.12
N ARG A 114 -3.99 2.39 -0.05
CA ARG A 114 -3.90 1.54 -1.24
C ARG A 114 -2.47 1.36 -1.76
N PHE A 115 -1.62 2.38 -1.61
CA PHE A 115 -0.21 2.29 -1.98
C PHE A 115 0.60 1.42 -1.00
N ASP A 116 0.22 1.43 0.28
CA ASP A 116 0.87 0.64 1.34
C ASP A 116 0.30 -0.80 1.44
N ASP A 117 -0.83 -1.11 0.79
CA ASP A 117 -1.55 -2.41 0.80
C ASP A 117 -0.84 -3.47 -0.08
#